data_AF-A0A821U2N1-F1
#
_entry.id   AF-A0A821U2N1-F1
#
_cell.length_a   1.000
_cell.length_b   1.000
_cell.length_c   1.000
_cell.angle_alpha   90.00
_cell.angle_beta   90.00
_cell.angle_gamma   90.00
#
_symmetry.space_group_name_H-M   'P 1'
#
loop_
_entity.id
_entity.type
_entity.pdbx_description
1 polymer ?
#
loop_
_entity_poly.entity_id
_entity_poly.type
_entity_poly.pdbx_seq_one_letter_code
_entity_poly.pdbx_strand_id
1 'polypeptide(L)'
;TTTSSTSTASTTTTTTTSSTSTASTTTTTTTSSTSSSSTATTTSTTTTSSTSTVTTTTITTTTSVTSITSTTTTTKTTTTTSTTRTTVTTTTTTTTTTMVPLNLLVNPGAESSGLAGWTQIGSSAVLQDTGGVEYSGYNPRTGSACFAGGLGSGGSPSSLLQNVNLLNGIQSFSTAQLDAGALHAKISFYYQTYYSWLYPYDDAEVTITFLSATNAVLGTQDTGYQTCTSSNPGWCYYSNLYSLPVGTRSINYKMIFTRNSGTKIAAYIDDNSLTLV
;
A
#
# COMPACT_ATOMS: atom_id res chain seq x y z
N THR A 1 -6.13 3.15 -30.03
CA THR A 1 -4.81 3.15 -29.37
C THR A 1 -4.73 4.40 -28.53
N THR A 2 -5.07 4.31 -27.25
CA THR A 2 -5.05 5.44 -26.31
C THR A 2 -3.62 5.59 -25.79
N THR A 3 -2.93 6.64 -26.22
CA THR A 3 -1.65 7.06 -25.65
C THR A 3 -1.89 7.60 -24.24
N SER A 4 -1.47 6.85 -23.23
CA SER A 4 -1.38 7.31 -21.85
C SER A 4 -0.27 8.36 -21.76
N SER A 5 -0.64 9.59 -21.39
CA SER A 5 0.30 10.68 -21.12
C SER A 5 0.96 10.48 -19.75
N THR A 6 2.26 10.20 -19.74
CA THR A 6 3.08 10.13 -18.53
C THR A 6 3.35 11.54 -18.00
N SER A 7 2.81 11.92 -16.84
CA SER A 7 3.16 13.18 -16.18
C SER A 7 4.36 12.96 -15.25
N THR A 8 5.43 13.74 -15.44
CA THR A 8 6.58 13.75 -14.52
C THR A 8 6.47 14.99 -13.64
N ALA A 9 6.41 14.82 -12.32
CA ALA A 9 6.50 15.93 -11.37
C ALA A 9 7.97 16.09 -10.96
N SER A 10 8.50 17.31 -10.99
CA SER A 10 9.87 17.62 -10.56
C SER A 10 9.87 18.84 -9.64
N THR A 11 10.54 18.73 -8.49
CA THR A 11 10.75 19.81 -7.53
C THR A 11 12.25 20.06 -7.37
N THR A 12 12.68 21.32 -7.47
CA THR A 12 14.09 21.71 -7.31
C THR A 12 14.24 22.74 -6.21
N THR A 13 15.16 22.50 -5.29
CA THR A 13 15.51 23.41 -4.19
C THR A 13 17.01 23.72 -4.25
N THR A 14 17.38 24.99 -4.18
CA THR A 14 18.78 25.44 -4.18
C THR A 14 19.07 26.27 -2.94
N THR A 15 20.13 25.92 -2.21
CA THR A 15 20.59 26.63 -1.02
C THR A 15 22.05 27.01 -1.19
N THR A 16 22.39 28.28 -1.00
CA THR A 16 23.76 28.80 -1.08
C THR A 16 24.15 29.40 0.25
N THR A 17 25.31 29.01 0.79
CA THR A 17 25.85 29.54 2.03
C THR A 17 27.27 30.04 1.79
N SER A 18 27.50 31.32 2.07
CA SER A 18 28.81 31.97 1.97
C SER A 18 29.28 32.37 3.37
N SER A 19 30.52 31.99 3.72
CA SER A 19 31.18 32.47 4.93
C SER A 19 32.23 33.53 4.58
N THR A 20 32.52 34.42 5.53
CA THR A 20 33.46 35.55 5.40
C THR A 20 34.94 35.14 5.23
N SER A 21 35.23 33.86 5.00
CA SER A 21 36.57 33.33 4.75
C SER A 21 36.59 32.45 3.50
N THR A 22 37.01 33.01 2.34
CA THR A 22 37.50 32.36 1.08
C THR A 22 36.82 31.10 0.52
N ALA A 23 35.75 30.58 1.12
CA ALA A 23 35.11 29.34 0.74
C ALA A 23 33.60 29.53 0.60
N SER A 24 33.05 28.96 -0.47
CA SER A 24 31.63 29.00 -0.79
C SER A 24 31.10 27.58 -0.94
N THR A 25 29.91 27.32 -0.38
CA THR A 25 29.21 26.05 -0.55
C THR A 25 27.85 26.28 -1.19
N THR A 26 27.58 25.58 -2.28
CA THR A 26 26.30 25.60 -2.98
C THR A 26 25.73 24.18 -3.02
N THR A 27 24.48 24.00 -2.59
CA THR A 27 23.77 22.72 -2.67
C THR A 27 22.51 22.87 -3.50
N THR A 28 22.35 22.00 -4.48
CA THR A 28 21.16 21.90 -5.34
C THR A 28 20.56 20.51 -5.19
N THR A 29 19.27 20.42 -4.88
CA THR A 29 18.54 19.14 -4.78
C THR A 29 17.38 19.16 -5.78
N THR A 30 17.30 18.13 -6.61
CA THR A 30 16.23 17.93 -7.59
C THR A 30 15.58 16.57 -7.32
N THR A 31 14.27 16.55 -7.11
CA THR A 31 13.48 15.31 -6.96
C THR A 31 12.51 15.21 -8.12
N SER A 32 12.52 14.08 -8.81
CA SER A 32 11.59 13.76 -9.90
C SER A 32 10.88 12.44 -9.64
N SER A 33 9.57 12.42 -9.87
CA SER A 33 8.73 11.22 -9.83
C SER A 33 7.86 11.15 -11.08
N THR A 34 7.69 9.94 -11.62
CA THR A 34 6.79 9.66 -12.75
C THR A 34 5.55 8.97 -12.21
N SER A 35 4.35 9.51 -12.46
CA SER A 35 3.09 8.97 -11.91
C SER A 35 2.72 7.57 -12.42
N SER A 36 3.36 7.10 -13.48
CA SER A 36 3.09 5.82 -14.14
C SER A 36 4.11 4.72 -13.81
N SER A 37 5.23 5.08 -13.16
CA SER A 37 6.21 4.12 -12.65
C SER A 37 6.40 4.37 -11.17
N SER A 38 6.46 3.32 -10.36
CA SER A 38 6.82 3.40 -8.95
C SER A 38 8.33 3.66 -8.77
N THR A 39 8.87 4.56 -9.60
CA THR A 39 10.25 5.01 -9.59
C THR A 39 10.31 6.48 -9.18
N ALA A 40 11.10 6.75 -8.14
CA ALA A 40 11.43 8.09 -7.70
C ALA A 40 12.95 8.27 -7.78
N THR A 41 13.38 9.40 -8.34
CA THR A 41 14.79 9.76 -8.42
C THR A 41 15.02 11.08 -7.70
N THR A 42 15.99 11.11 -6.81
CA THR A 42 16.47 12.33 -6.15
C THR A 42 17.94 12.51 -6.47
N THR A 43 18.31 13.69 -6.95
CA THR A 43 19.70 14.07 -7.21
C THR A 43 20.05 15.28 -6.36
N SER A 44 21.11 15.17 -5.57
CA SER A 44 21.67 16.24 -4.76
C SER A 44 23.10 16.52 -5.20
N THR A 45 23.41 17.76 -5.54
CA THR A 45 24.76 18.21 -5.90
C THR A 45 25.22 19.26 -4.90
N THR A 46 26.35 19.00 -4.25
CA THR A 46 27.02 19.94 -3.34
C THR A 46 28.37 20.30 -3.92
N THR A 47 28.59 21.59 -4.12
CA THR A 47 29.87 22.14 -4.59
C THR A 47 30.48 22.98 -3.48
N THR A 48 31.69 22.63 -3.05
CA THR A 48 32.49 23.41 -2.10
C THR A 48 33.71 23.93 -2.83
N SER A 49 33.88 25.25 -2.84
CA SER A 49 35.03 25.91 -3.48
C SER A 49 35.86 26.60 -2.41
N SER A 50 37.19 26.47 -2.48
CA SER A 50 38.17 27.25 -1.74
C SER A 50 39.22 27.81 -2.72
N THR A 51 40.13 28.65 -2.22
CA THR A 51 41.12 29.39 -3.04
C THR A 51 41.96 28.52 -3.99
N SER A 52 42.11 27.23 -3.71
CA SER A 52 42.97 26.32 -4.49
C SER A 52 42.33 24.98 -4.85
N THR A 53 41.11 24.71 -4.38
CA THR A 53 40.46 23.41 -4.54
C THR A 53 38.95 23.57 -4.72
N VAL A 54 38.41 22.89 -5.73
CA VAL A 54 36.97 22.73 -5.93
C VAL A 54 36.61 21.27 -5.74
N THR A 55 35.67 21.00 -4.84
CA THR A 55 35.11 19.67 -4.59
C THR A 55 33.64 19.67 -4.96
N THR A 56 33.25 18.86 -5.94
CA THR A 56 31.85 18.64 -6.32
C THR A 56 31.45 17.23 -5.92
N THR A 57 30.40 17.10 -5.11
CA THR A 57 29.79 15.81 -4.75
C THR A 57 28.38 15.75 -5.32
N THR A 58 28.12 14.80 -6.20
CA THR A 58 26.77 14.50 -6.71
C THR A 58 26.33 13.17 -6.13
N ILE A 59 25.14 13.14 -5.54
CA ILE A 59 24.48 11.94 -5.03
C ILE A 59 23.18 11.77 -5.79
N THR A 60 23.04 10.69 -6.53
CA THR A 60 21.79 10.30 -7.19
C THR A 60 21.25 9.05 -6.52
N THR A 61 20.05 9.17 -5.96
CA THR A 61 19.30 8.06 -5.37
C THR A 61 18.11 7.76 -6.27
N THR A 62 18.04 6.54 -6.79
CA THR A 62 16.89 6.05 -7.56
C THR A 62 16.25 4.90 -6.79
N THR A 63 14.99 5.08 -6.40
CA THR A 63 14.18 4.02 -5.79
C THR A 63 13.16 3.58 -6.82
N SER A 64 13.18 2.31 -7.18
CA SER A 64 12.21 1.66 -8.06
C SER A 64 11.51 0.55 -7.31
N VAL A 65 10.19 0.58 -7.27
CA VAL A 65 9.38 -0.51 -6.73
C VAL A 65 8.84 -1.32 -7.91
N THR A 66 9.09 -2.62 -7.91
CA THR A 66 8.34 -3.60 -8.70
C THR A 66 7.44 -4.38 -7.75
N SER A 67 6.51 -5.16 -8.30
CA SER A 67 5.44 -5.87 -7.57
C SER A 67 5.88 -6.70 -6.35
N ILE A 68 7.16 -7.06 -6.26
CA ILE A 68 7.72 -7.87 -5.16
C ILE A 68 9.02 -7.31 -4.59
N THR A 69 9.52 -6.18 -5.09
CA THR A 69 10.87 -5.72 -4.76
C THR A 69 11.02 -4.22 -4.87
N SER A 70 11.56 -3.57 -3.84
CA SER A 70 12.01 -2.19 -3.88
C SER A 70 13.53 -2.19 -4.04
N THR A 71 14.01 -1.58 -5.11
CA THR A 71 15.44 -1.42 -5.39
C THR A 71 15.79 0.04 -5.21
N THR A 72 16.70 0.33 -4.28
CA THR A 72 17.28 1.66 -4.11
C THR A 72 18.74 1.61 -4.55
N THR A 73 19.06 2.39 -5.58
CA THR A 73 20.42 2.58 -6.09
C THR A 73 20.88 3.98 -5.73
N THR A 74 21.97 4.07 -4.98
CA THR A 74 22.63 5.33 -4.63
C THR A 74 23.97 5.39 -5.33
N THR A 75 24.15 6.36 -6.22
CA THR A 75 25.40 6.67 -6.88
C THR A 75 25.96 7.97 -6.32
N LYS A 76 27.14 7.91 -5.71
CA LYS A 76 27.89 9.09 -5.24
C LYS A 76 29.10 9.30 -6.14
N THR A 77 29.19 10.46 -6.77
CA THR A 77 30.35 10.89 -7.55
C THR A 77 30.98 12.10 -6.88
N THR A 78 32.25 11.99 -6.49
CA THR A 78 33.04 13.09 -5.96
C THR A 78 34.11 13.45 -6.97
N THR A 79 34.14 14.71 -7.41
CA THR A 79 35.19 15.27 -8.26
C THR A 79 35.95 16.35 -7.50
N THR A 80 37.26 16.18 -7.36
CA THR A 80 38.15 17.17 -6.74
C THR A 80 39.09 17.72 -7.80
N THR A 81 39.13 19.04 -7.96
CA THR A 81 40.04 19.75 -8.86
C THR A 81 40.90 20.72 -8.07
N SER A 82 42.23 20.63 -8.22
CA SER A 82 43.18 21.58 -7.62
C SER A 82 43.79 22.51 -8.68
N THR A 83 44.17 23.73 -8.27
CA THR A 83 44.81 24.77 -9.12
C THR A 83 46.07 24.31 -9.86
N THR A 84 46.72 23.22 -9.43
CA THR A 84 47.93 22.65 -10.08
C THR A 84 47.63 21.47 -11.04
N ARG A 85 46.36 21.29 -11.43
CA ARG A 85 45.87 20.34 -12.45
C ARG A 85 46.03 18.85 -12.11
N THR A 86 45.35 18.44 -11.04
CA THR A 86 44.93 17.04 -10.86
C THR A 86 43.43 17.02 -10.63
N THR A 87 42.69 16.37 -11.53
CA THR A 87 41.26 16.07 -11.36
C THR A 87 41.14 14.62 -10.92
N VAL A 88 40.57 14.39 -9.74
CA VAL A 88 40.28 13.04 -9.23
C VAL A 88 38.77 12.89 -9.18
N THR A 89 38.24 11.91 -9.91
CA THR A 89 36.82 11.55 -9.88
C THR A 89 36.67 10.15 -9.29
N THR A 90 35.96 10.05 -8.18
CA THR A 90 35.63 8.78 -7.53
C THR A 90 34.12 8.57 -7.59
N THR A 91 33.68 7.44 -8.15
CA THR A 91 32.26 7.05 -8.17
C THR A 91 32.06 5.78 -7.35
N THR A 92 31.09 5.80 -6.44
CA THR A 92 30.67 4.63 -5.66
C THR A 92 29.18 4.42 -5.86
N THR A 93 28.79 3.19 -6.20
CA THR A 93 27.38 2.80 -6.38
C THR A 93 27.04 1.71 -5.38
N THR A 94 25.99 1.95 -4.57
CA THR A 94 25.42 0.96 -3.66
C THR A 94 23.99 0.66 -4.09
N THR A 95 23.66 -0.62 -4.28
CA THR A 95 22.30 -1.06 -4.58
C THR A 95 21.79 -1.90 -3.42
N THR A 96 20.65 -1.50 -2.87
CA THR A 96 19.92 -2.26 -1.84
C THR A 96 18.59 -2.69 -2.41
N THR A 97 18.29 -3.97 -2.29
CA THR A 97 17.09 -4.59 -2.83
C THR A 97 16.31 -5.19 -1.65
N THR A 98 15.15 -4.65 -1.35
CA THR A 98 14.26 -5.14 -0.30
C THR A 98 13.04 -5.79 -0.92
N MET A 99 12.57 -6.91 -0.37
CA MET A 99 11.34 -7.53 -0.83
C MET A 99 10.16 -6.68 -0.35
N VAL A 100 9.24 -6.33 -1.27
CA VAL A 100 7.96 -5.74 -0.87
C VAL A 100 7.04 -6.91 -0.53
N PRO A 101 6.44 -6.96 0.68
CA PRO A 101 5.50 -8.01 1.02
C PRO A 101 4.34 -8.01 0.02
N LEU A 102 4.21 -9.10 -0.74
CA LEU A 102 3.16 -9.26 -1.73
C LEU A 102 1.81 -9.41 -1.02
N ASN A 103 0.76 -8.74 -1.51
CA ASN A 103 -0.58 -8.93 -0.97
C ASN A 103 -0.95 -10.41 -1.06
N LEU A 104 -1.30 -11.00 0.08
CA LEU A 104 -1.67 -12.39 0.19
C LEU A 104 -3.10 -12.66 -0.25
N LEU A 105 -3.89 -11.60 -0.46
CA LEU A 105 -5.25 -11.69 -1.00
C LEU A 105 -5.23 -11.75 -2.52
N VAL A 106 -6.05 -12.63 -3.09
CA VAL A 106 -6.44 -12.55 -4.51
C VAL A 106 -7.67 -11.68 -4.67
N ASN A 107 -7.72 -10.94 -5.78
CA ASN A 107 -8.80 -9.99 -6.10
C ASN A 107 -9.13 -9.01 -4.95
N PRO A 108 -8.14 -8.27 -4.40
CA PRO A 108 -8.33 -7.44 -3.22
C PRO A 108 -9.24 -6.21 -3.41
N GLY A 109 -9.34 -5.69 -4.64
CA GLY A 109 -10.17 -4.54 -4.99
C GLY A 109 -11.31 -4.91 -5.94
N ALA A 110 -11.80 -6.15 -5.88
CA ALA A 110 -12.91 -6.61 -6.71
C ALA A 110 -12.76 -6.47 -8.24
N GLU A 111 -11.58 -6.23 -8.81
CA GLU A 111 -11.37 -6.02 -10.26
C GLU A 111 -11.56 -7.27 -11.14
N SER A 112 -11.58 -8.45 -10.54
CA SER A 112 -11.87 -9.69 -11.28
C SER A 112 -13.37 -9.88 -11.43
N SER A 113 -13.81 -10.52 -12.52
CA SER A 113 -15.23 -10.75 -12.79
C SER A 113 -15.96 -11.41 -11.60
N GLY A 114 -16.98 -10.74 -11.09
CA GLY A 114 -17.76 -11.17 -9.93
C GLY A 114 -16.94 -11.18 -8.63
N LEU A 115 -17.15 -12.21 -7.81
CA LEU A 115 -16.47 -12.40 -6.53
C LEU A 115 -15.32 -13.41 -6.64
N ALA A 116 -14.65 -13.47 -7.79
CA ALA A 116 -13.58 -14.44 -8.03
C ALA A 116 -12.52 -14.38 -6.91
N GLY A 117 -12.16 -15.55 -6.36
CA GLY A 117 -11.23 -15.67 -5.23
C GLY A 117 -11.84 -15.46 -3.85
N TRP A 118 -13.13 -15.11 -3.76
CA TRP A 118 -13.84 -14.92 -2.50
C TRP A 118 -15.00 -15.91 -2.38
N THR A 119 -15.15 -16.48 -1.18
CA THR A 119 -16.28 -17.36 -0.84
C THR A 119 -17.30 -16.55 -0.07
N GLN A 120 -18.50 -16.41 -0.63
CA GLN A 120 -19.62 -15.80 0.10
C GLN A 120 -20.09 -16.72 1.22
N ILE A 121 -20.27 -16.15 2.42
CA ILE A 121 -20.73 -16.87 3.60
C ILE A 121 -22.11 -16.33 4.00
N GLY A 122 -23.06 -17.24 4.22
CA GLY A 122 -24.43 -16.90 4.60
C GLY A 122 -25.37 -16.71 3.40
N SER A 123 -26.57 -16.20 3.68
CA SER A 123 -27.67 -16.07 2.70
C SER A 123 -27.73 -14.72 1.99
N SER A 124 -26.78 -13.81 2.28
CA SER A 124 -26.81 -12.45 1.79
C SER A 124 -26.06 -12.25 0.47
N ALA A 125 -26.48 -11.29 -0.36
CA ALA A 125 -26.01 -11.04 -1.72
C ALA A 125 -24.90 -9.98 -1.80
N VAL A 126 -23.72 -10.26 -1.22
CA VAL A 126 -22.54 -9.43 -1.48
C VAL A 126 -22.33 -9.38 -3.00
N LEU A 127 -22.00 -8.20 -3.52
CA LEU A 127 -21.83 -8.01 -4.95
C LEU A 127 -20.56 -7.21 -5.26
N GLN A 128 -20.11 -7.37 -6.49
CA GLN A 128 -19.14 -6.47 -7.12
C GLN A 128 -19.91 -5.25 -7.64
N ASP A 129 -19.63 -4.06 -7.12
CA ASP A 129 -20.23 -2.81 -7.60
C ASP A 129 -19.23 -2.09 -8.52
N THR A 130 -19.65 -1.73 -9.72
CA THR A 130 -18.84 -1.04 -10.74
C THR A 130 -19.17 0.45 -10.86
N GLY A 131 -19.71 1.05 -9.79
CA GLY A 131 -19.94 2.49 -9.67
C GLY A 131 -21.40 2.93 -9.79
N GLY A 132 -22.35 2.08 -9.41
CA GLY A 132 -23.77 2.47 -9.41
C GLY A 132 -24.78 1.35 -9.40
N VAL A 133 -24.38 0.12 -9.08
CA VAL A 133 -25.31 -1.02 -9.03
C VAL A 133 -26.26 -0.89 -7.84
N GLU A 134 -25.80 -0.34 -6.71
CA GLU A 134 -26.61 -0.22 -5.49
C GLU A 134 -27.09 1.22 -5.21
N TYR A 135 -26.20 2.21 -5.34
CA TYR A 135 -26.49 3.64 -5.25
C TYR A 135 -25.62 4.43 -6.25
N SER A 136 -26.24 5.23 -7.12
CA SER A 136 -25.52 6.06 -8.09
C SER A 136 -24.62 7.10 -7.39
N GLY A 137 -23.37 7.24 -7.84
CA GLY A 137 -22.44 8.27 -7.35
C GLY A 137 -21.39 7.80 -6.33
N TYR A 138 -21.39 6.51 -5.99
CA TYR A 138 -20.38 5.87 -5.15
C TYR A 138 -19.46 5.06 -6.04
N ASN A 139 -18.36 5.70 -6.49
CA ASN A 139 -17.40 5.06 -7.36
C ASN A 139 -16.43 4.18 -6.55
N PRO A 140 -15.93 3.09 -7.16
CA PRO A 140 -14.76 2.38 -6.68
C PRO A 140 -13.64 3.35 -6.29
N ARG A 141 -12.90 3.01 -5.24
CA ARG A 141 -11.81 3.86 -4.77
C ARG A 141 -10.70 3.88 -5.80
N THR A 142 -10.31 2.69 -6.24
CA THR A 142 -9.36 2.50 -7.33
C THR A 142 -10.00 1.57 -8.36
N GLY A 143 -9.40 1.51 -9.55
CA GLY A 143 -9.86 0.62 -10.60
C GLY A 143 -11.30 0.89 -11.04
N SER A 144 -12.05 -0.20 -11.24
CA SER A 144 -13.37 -0.22 -11.86
C SER A 144 -14.44 -0.92 -11.04
N ALA A 145 -14.07 -1.52 -9.90
CA ALA A 145 -15.00 -2.23 -9.04
C ALA A 145 -14.67 -2.11 -7.54
N CYS A 146 -15.66 -2.31 -6.68
CA CYS A 146 -15.47 -2.50 -5.24
C CYS A 146 -16.44 -3.57 -4.71
N PHE A 147 -16.25 -4.01 -3.46
CA PHE A 147 -17.18 -4.92 -2.80
C PHE A 147 -18.29 -4.12 -2.10
N ALA A 148 -19.54 -4.52 -2.33
CA ALA A 148 -20.72 -3.92 -1.70
C ALA A 148 -21.54 -4.97 -0.95
N GLY A 149 -22.07 -4.58 0.21
CA GLY A 149 -22.87 -5.46 1.08
C GLY A 149 -24.15 -5.97 0.43
N GLY A 150 -24.72 -5.22 -0.53
CA GLY A 150 -25.71 -5.65 -1.50
C GLY A 150 -27.18 -5.63 -1.05
N LEU A 151 -28.04 -6.08 -1.96
CA LEU A 151 -29.50 -5.86 -1.97
C LEU A 151 -30.33 -6.86 -1.13
N GLY A 152 -29.73 -7.59 -0.20
CA GLY A 152 -30.39 -8.68 0.54
C GLY A 152 -31.49 -8.20 1.49
N SER A 153 -32.68 -8.82 1.44
CA SER A 153 -33.83 -8.50 2.31
C SER A 153 -33.72 -9.02 3.76
N GLY A 154 -32.61 -9.65 4.15
CA GLY A 154 -32.43 -10.27 5.47
C GLY A 154 -31.56 -9.44 6.41
N GLY A 155 -31.92 -9.36 7.69
CA GLY A 155 -31.12 -8.68 8.73
C GLY A 155 -29.86 -9.44 9.17
N SER A 156 -29.34 -10.36 8.36
CA SER A 156 -28.11 -11.09 8.64
C SER A 156 -26.93 -10.40 7.95
N PRO A 157 -25.77 -10.26 8.60
CA PRO A 157 -24.59 -9.69 7.98
C PRO A 157 -24.19 -10.50 6.73
N SER A 158 -23.78 -9.79 5.69
CA SER A 158 -23.18 -10.39 4.50
C SER A 158 -21.69 -10.58 4.73
N SER A 159 -21.08 -11.62 4.18
CA SER A 159 -19.63 -11.77 4.31
C SER A 159 -18.97 -12.43 3.12
N LEU A 160 -17.72 -12.04 2.86
CA LEU A 160 -16.81 -12.69 1.93
C LEU A 160 -15.59 -13.17 2.68
N LEU A 161 -15.21 -14.42 2.44
CA LEU A 161 -14.09 -15.09 3.08
C LEU A 161 -13.06 -15.51 2.04
N GLN A 162 -11.79 -15.28 2.35
CA GLN A 162 -10.67 -15.92 1.69
C GLN A 162 -9.83 -16.68 2.73
N ASN A 163 -9.58 -17.96 2.48
CA ASN A 163 -8.60 -18.73 3.25
C ASN A 163 -7.24 -18.60 2.57
N VAL A 164 -6.31 -17.94 3.24
CA VAL A 164 -4.95 -17.69 2.76
C VAL A 164 -4.03 -18.76 3.33
N ASN A 165 -3.54 -19.66 2.47
CA ASN A 165 -2.52 -20.63 2.83
C ASN A 165 -1.14 -19.97 2.88
N LEU A 166 -0.42 -20.10 3.99
CA LEU A 166 0.89 -19.47 4.17
C LEU A 166 2.05 -20.35 3.70
N LEU A 167 1.90 -21.68 3.70
CA LEU A 167 2.98 -22.61 3.36
C LEU A 167 3.17 -22.79 1.84
N ASN A 168 2.06 -22.94 1.11
CA ASN A 168 2.06 -23.21 -0.33
C ASN A 168 1.23 -22.15 -1.09
N GLY A 169 1.11 -20.95 -0.51
CA GLY A 169 0.40 -19.83 -1.12
C GLY A 169 1.32 -18.88 -1.85
N ILE A 170 0.82 -17.65 -2.06
CA ILE A 170 1.46 -16.60 -2.86
C ILE A 170 2.93 -16.35 -2.48
N GLN A 171 3.25 -16.33 -1.18
CA GLN A 171 4.62 -16.10 -0.69
C GLN A 171 5.34 -17.36 -0.19
N SER A 172 4.65 -18.50 -0.06
CA SER A 172 5.21 -19.81 0.36
C SER A 172 6.21 -19.75 1.53
N PHE A 173 5.76 -19.28 2.69
CA PHE A 173 6.59 -19.24 3.90
C PHE A 173 6.95 -20.65 4.39
N SER A 174 8.17 -20.83 4.86
CA SER A 174 8.56 -22.07 5.56
C SER A 174 7.95 -22.13 6.97
N THR A 175 7.78 -23.35 7.50
CA THR A 175 7.34 -23.56 8.88
C THR A 175 8.26 -22.88 9.89
N ALA A 176 9.59 -22.93 9.65
CA ALA A 176 10.57 -22.29 10.52
C ALA A 176 10.40 -20.76 10.58
N GLN A 177 10.07 -20.10 9.45
CA GLN A 177 9.79 -18.66 9.43
C GLN A 177 8.50 -18.32 10.19
N LEU A 178 7.44 -19.10 9.99
CA LEU A 178 6.15 -18.89 10.66
C LEU A 178 6.24 -19.15 12.17
N ASP A 179 7.05 -20.12 12.59
CA ASP A 179 7.16 -20.54 13.98
C ASP A 179 8.23 -19.76 14.79
N ALA A 180 9.00 -18.89 14.13
CA ALA A 180 9.98 -18.03 14.80
C ALA A 180 9.35 -16.98 15.73
N GLY A 181 8.03 -16.74 15.63
CA GLY A 181 7.30 -15.79 16.46
C GLY A 181 7.62 -14.31 16.17
N ALA A 182 8.28 -14.03 15.04
CA ALA A 182 8.72 -12.69 14.68
C ALA A 182 7.77 -11.97 13.69
N LEU A 183 6.91 -12.71 13.00
CA LEU A 183 6.06 -12.19 11.93
C LEU A 183 4.79 -11.51 12.47
N HIS A 184 4.33 -10.50 11.75
CA HIS A 184 3.07 -9.81 12.00
C HIS A 184 2.20 -9.81 10.75
N ALA A 185 0.89 -10.03 10.92
CA ALA A 185 -0.10 -9.81 9.89
C ALA A 185 -0.49 -8.34 9.86
N LYS A 186 -0.08 -7.64 8.80
CA LYS A 186 -0.52 -6.27 8.51
C LYS A 186 -1.75 -6.32 7.62
N ILE A 187 -2.84 -5.71 8.10
CA ILE A 187 -4.02 -5.50 7.29
C ILE A 187 -4.23 -4.02 6.97
N SER A 188 -4.84 -3.77 5.82
CA SER A 188 -5.46 -2.49 5.51
C SER A 188 -6.59 -2.68 4.52
N PHE A 189 -7.51 -1.74 4.48
CA PHE A 189 -8.56 -1.65 3.47
C PHE A 189 -9.11 -0.23 3.48
N TYR A 190 -9.82 0.10 2.41
CA TYR A 190 -10.65 1.28 2.38
C TYR A 190 -12.10 0.87 2.51
N TYR A 191 -12.85 1.68 3.24
CA TYR A 191 -14.27 1.45 3.45
C TYR A 191 -15.06 2.73 3.24
N GLN A 192 -16.31 2.55 2.85
CA GLN A 192 -17.26 3.63 2.69
C GLN A 192 -18.63 3.15 3.15
N THR A 193 -19.41 4.07 3.71
CA THR A 193 -20.84 3.84 3.95
C THR A 193 -21.64 4.83 3.13
N TYR A 194 -22.76 4.41 2.56
CA TYR A 194 -23.68 5.33 1.89
C TYR A 194 -24.20 6.34 2.91
N TYR A 195 -23.88 7.61 2.68
CA TYR A 195 -24.44 8.71 3.45
C TYR A 195 -25.90 8.90 3.04
N SER A 196 -26.80 8.46 3.91
CA SER A 196 -28.24 8.66 3.75
C SER A 196 -28.85 9.28 4.99
N TRP A 197 -30.07 9.76 4.85
CA TRP A 197 -30.90 10.24 5.97
C TRP A 197 -31.30 9.14 6.96
N LEU A 198 -30.97 7.87 6.66
CA LEU A 198 -31.24 6.72 7.52
C LEU A 198 -30.09 6.55 8.50
N TYR A 199 -30.44 6.66 9.78
CA TYR A 199 -29.58 6.36 10.92
C TYR A 199 -30.21 5.17 11.69
N PRO A 200 -29.41 4.22 12.22
CA PRO A 200 -27.95 4.13 12.13
C PRO A 200 -27.44 3.72 10.72
N TYR A 201 -26.23 4.17 10.38
CA TYR A 201 -25.54 3.86 9.13
C TYR A 201 -25.03 2.43 9.10
N ASP A 202 -24.93 1.79 7.94
CA ASP A 202 -24.37 0.44 7.80
C ASP A 202 -22.85 0.39 8.04
N ASP A 203 -22.35 -0.77 8.46
CA ASP A 203 -20.95 -0.93 8.85
C ASP A 203 -20.19 -1.91 7.98
N ALA A 204 -18.92 -1.59 7.74
CA ALA A 204 -17.92 -2.50 7.23
C ALA A 204 -17.05 -3.04 8.38
N GLU A 205 -16.64 -4.29 8.30
CA GLU A 205 -15.75 -4.90 9.31
C GLU A 205 -14.86 -5.93 8.60
N VAL A 206 -13.62 -6.07 9.08
CA VAL A 206 -12.73 -7.16 8.69
C VAL A 206 -12.35 -7.97 9.92
N THR A 207 -12.45 -9.29 9.80
CA THR A 207 -11.92 -10.21 10.81
C THR A 207 -10.80 -11.04 10.20
N ILE A 208 -9.76 -11.27 10.99
CA ILE A 208 -8.70 -12.22 10.67
C ILE A 208 -8.67 -13.33 11.71
N THR A 209 -8.73 -14.58 11.27
CA THR A 209 -8.59 -15.74 12.15
C THR A 209 -7.36 -16.54 11.75
N PHE A 210 -6.44 -16.70 12.69
CA PHE A 210 -5.21 -17.48 12.54
C PHE A 210 -5.50 -18.95 12.82
N LEU A 211 -5.14 -19.81 11.89
CA LEU A 211 -5.42 -21.24 11.94
C LEU A 211 -4.13 -22.06 11.92
N SER A 212 -4.11 -23.13 12.71
CA SER A 212 -3.03 -24.13 12.71
C SER A 212 -3.09 -25.05 11.49
N ALA A 213 -2.11 -25.96 11.36
CA ALA A 213 -2.12 -27.01 10.33
C ALA A 213 -3.35 -27.94 10.38
N THR A 214 -3.98 -28.07 11.55
CA THR A 214 -5.19 -28.89 11.76
C THR A 214 -6.48 -28.07 11.71
N ASN A 215 -6.41 -26.82 11.23
CA ASN A 215 -7.50 -25.84 11.24
C ASN A 215 -8.01 -25.46 12.65
N ALA A 216 -7.21 -25.70 13.70
CA ALA A 216 -7.53 -25.19 15.02
C ALA A 216 -7.33 -23.67 15.06
N VAL A 217 -8.26 -22.95 15.68
CA VAL A 217 -8.16 -21.50 15.87
C VAL A 217 -7.08 -21.19 16.90
N LEU A 218 -6.08 -20.41 16.50
CA LEU A 218 -5.00 -19.94 17.36
C LEU A 218 -5.27 -18.52 17.88
N GLY A 219 -6.06 -17.75 17.15
CA GLY A 219 -6.51 -16.42 17.55
C GLY A 219 -7.39 -15.78 16.50
N THR A 220 -8.18 -14.80 16.91
CA THR A 220 -9.00 -13.97 16.03
C THR A 220 -8.79 -12.50 16.40
N GLN A 221 -8.68 -11.66 15.38
CA GLN A 221 -8.68 -10.21 15.52
C GLN A 221 -9.82 -9.63 14.70
N ASP A 222 -10.39 -8.55 15.22
CA ASP A 222 -11.53 -7.85 14.66
C ASP A 222 -11.18 -6.36 14.61
N THR A 223 -11.50 -5.72 13.50
CA THR A 223 -11.33 -4.26 13.35
C THR A 223 -12.35 -3.45 14.13
N GLY A 224 -13.44 -4.08 14.55
CA GLY A 224 -14.67 -3.44 14.98
C GLY A 224 -15.44 -2.85 13.79
N TYR A 225 -16.69 -2.44 14.05
CA TYR A 225 -17.54 -1.77 13.08
C TYR A 225 -16.93 -0.45 12.59
N GLN A 226 -16.78 -0.36 11.27
CA GLN A 226 -16.25 0.82 10.58
C GLN A 226 -17.37 1.51 9.82
N THR A 227 -17.61 2.78 10.17
CA THR A 227 -18.56 3.65 9.47
C THR A 227 -17.80 4.85 8.89
N CYS A 228 -17.98 5.13 7.60
CA CYS A 228 -17.41 6.33 6.98
C CYS A 228 -18.52 7.23 6.45
N THR A 229 -18.76 8.35 7.12
CA THR A 229 -19.84 9.30 6.80
C THR A 229 -19.36 10.56 6.09
N SER A 230 -18.15 10.54 5.52
CA SER A 230 -17.61 11.71 4.85
C SER A 230 -18.53 12.14 3.70
N SER A 231 -19.04 13.37 3.79
CA SER A 231 -19.98 13.92 2.81
C SER A 231 -19.28 14.09 1.47
N ASN A 232 -19.75 13.37 0.43
CA ASN A 232 -19.23 13.34 -0.95
C ASN A 232 -18.01 12.40 -1.11
N PRO A 233 -18.03 11.44 -2.06
CA PRO A 233 -17.54 10.06 -1.90
C PRO A 233 -16.11 9.99 -1.36
N GLY A 234 -16.00 9.97 -0.03
CA GLY A 234 -14.73 9.81 0.65
C GLY A 234 -14.64 8.39 1.18
N TRP A 235 -13.64 7.68 0.69
CA TRP A 235 -13.20 6.41 1.24
C TRP A 235 -12.38 6.68 2.50
N CYS A 236 -12.74 6.04 3.61
CA CYS A 236 -11.94 6.04 4.83
C CYS A 236 -10.92 4.92 4.78
N TYR A 237 -9.76 5.14 5.39
CA TYR A 237 -8.69 4.14 5.46
C TYR A 237 -8.66 3.47 6.83
N TYR A 238 -8.57 2.15 6.84
CA TYR A 238 -8.22 1.37 8.03
C TYR A 238 -6.88 0.67 7.82
N SER A 239 -6.04 0.63 8.85
CA SER A 239 -4.90 -0.28 8.90
C SER A 239 -4.52 -0.63 10.33
N ASN A 240 -4.08 -1.87 10.52
CA ASN A 240 -3.56 -2.34 11.78
C ASN A 240 -2.51 -3.44 11.57
N LEU A 241 -1.76 -3.73 12.63
CA LEU A 241 -0.71 -4.74 12.67
C LEU A 241 -0.97 -5.69 13.84
N TYR A 242 -1.05 -6.98 13.55
CA TYR A 242 -1.33 -8.01 14.55
C TYR A 242 -0.20 -9.03 14.59
N SER A 243 0.22 -9.44 15.79
CA SER A 243 1.20 -10.52 15.93
C SER A 243 0.66 -11.82 15.36
N LEU A 244 1.47 -12.53 14.57
CA LEU A 244 1.11 -13.84 14.03
C LEU A 244 1.40 -14.91 15.09
N PRO A 245 0.39 -15.64 15.60
CA PRO A 245 0.62 -16.70 16.58
C PRO A 245 1.52 -17.80 16.00
N VAL A 246 2.48 -18.28 16.80
CA VAL A 246 3.30 -19.45 16.45
C VAL A 246 2.40 -20.64 16.13
N GLY A 247 2.74 -21.40 15.10
CA GLY A 247 1.93 -22.52 14.62
C GLY A 247 0.89 -22.14 13.56
N THR A 248 0.73 -20.85 13.21
CA THR A 248 -0.19 -20.43 12.14
C THR A 248 0.26 -21.00 10.79
N ARG A 249 -0.69 -21.52 10.02
CA ARG A 249 -0.49 -22.09 8.66
C ARG A 249 -1.45 -21.51 7.63
N SER A 250 -2.60 -21.03 8.06
CA SER A 250 -3.51 -20.27 7.21
C SER A 250 -4.18 -19.14 7.98
N ILE A 251 -4.67 -18.15 7.22
CA ILE A 251 -5.41 -17.01 7.74
C ILE A 251 -6.75 -16.98 7.03
N ASN A 252 -7.84 -17.00 7.79
CA ASN A 252 -9.15 -16.62 7.27
C ASN A 252 -9.26 -15.11 7.32
N TYR A 253 -9.26 -14.46 6.15
CA TYR A 253 -9.57 -13.04 6.02
C TYR A 253 -11.03 -12.91 5.60
N LYS A 254 -11.86 -12.31 6.45
CA LYS A 254 -13.30 -12.20 6.22
C LYS A 254 -13.75 -10.75 6.28
N MET A 255 -14.28 -10.26 5.16
CA MET A 255 -15.03 -9.01 5.09
C MET A 255 -16.45 -9.26 5.57
N ILE A 256 -16.98 -8.37 6.39
CA ILE A 256 -18.34 -8.40 6.92
C ILE A 256 -19.00 -7.06 6.60
N PHE A 257 -20.24 -7.13 6.13
CA PHE A 257 -21.09 -5.99 5.83
C PHE A 257 -22.35 -6.11 6.70
N THR A 258 -22.57 -5.14 7.58
CA THR A 258 -23.63 -5.18 8.59
C THR A 258 -24.71 -4.16 8.28
N ARG A 259 -25.96 -4.62 8.22
CA ARG A 259 -27.12 -3.75 8.11
C ARG A 259 -27.51 -3.19 9.47
N ASN A 260 -27.59 -1.88 9.56
CA ASN A 260 -28.05 -1.16 10.73
C ASN A 260 -29.41 -0.48 10.48
N SER A 261 -29.72 -0.10 9.24
CA SER A 261 -31.04 0.42 8.88
C SER A 261 -31.42 0.15 7.42
N GLY A 262 -32.67 0.44 7.04
CA GLY A 262 -33.14 0.30 5.66
C GLY A 262 -33.33 -1.15 5.19
N THR A 263 -33.43 -1.32 3.87
CA THR A 263 -33.71 -2.61 3.21
C THR A 263 -32.51 -3.19 2.46
N LYS A 264 -31.39 -2.46 2.42
CA LYS A 264 -30.16 -2.76 1.68
C LYS A 264 -28.97 -2.60 2.61
N ILE A 265 -27.81 -3.20 2.28
CA ILE A 265 -26.57 -3.04 3.04
C ILE A 265 -25.64 -2.12 2.27
N ALA A 266 -25.67 -0.86 2.65
CA ALA A 266 -24.96 0.23 1.99
C ALA A 266 -23.54 0.45 2.56
N ALA A 267 -22.84 -0.66 2.80
CA ALA A 267 -21.44 -0.69 3.22
C ALA A 267 -20.57 -1.22 2.09
N TYR A 268 -19.42 -0.58 1.91
CA TYR A 268 -18.50 -0.83 0.80
C TYR A 268 -17.08 -1.03 1.33
N ILE A 269 -16.35 -1.96 0.71
CA ILE A 269 -14.94 -2.22 0.99
C ILE A 269 -14.18 -2.31 -0.33
N ASP A 270 -12.99 -1.72 -0.37
CA ASP A 270 -12.09 -1.74 -1.53
C ASP A 270 -10.62 -1.77 -1.08
N ASP A 271 -9.70 -2.04 -2.01
CA ASP A 271 -8.25 -2.00 -1.80
C ASP A 271 -7.79 -2.84 -0.58
N ASN A 272 -8.35 -4.03 -0.40
CA ASN A 272 -7.99 -4.90 0.72
C ASN A 272 -6.50 -5.31 0.64
N SER A 273 -5.82 -5.36 1.76
CA SER A 273 -4.44 -5.82 1.83
C SER A 273 -4.22 -6.68 3.06
N LEU A 274 -3.60 -7.83 2.86
CA LEU A 274 -3.05 -8.68 3.90
C LEU A 274 -1.61 -9.00 3.52
N THR A 275 -0.66 -8.66 4.40
CA THR A 275 0.76 -8.96 4.21
C THR A 275 1.36 -9.47 5.51
N LEU A 276 2.44 -10.26 5.42
CA LEU A 276 3.27 -10.58 6.57
C LEU A 276 4.55 -9.73 6.55
N VAL A 277 4.89 -9.14 7.69
CA VAL A 277 6.07 -8.28 7.89
C VAL A 277 6.87 -8.69 9.12
#